data_AF-A0A933Y3R4-F1
#
_entry.id   AF-A0A933Y3R4-F1
#
_cell.length_a   1.000
_cell.length_b   1.000
_cell.length_c   1.000
_cell.angle_alpha   90.00
_cell.angle_beta   90.00
_cell.angle_gamma   90.00
#
_symmetry.space_group_name_H-M   'P 1'
#
loop_
_entity.id
_entity.type
_entity.pdbx_description
1 polymer ?
#
loop_
_entity_poly.entity_id
_entity_poly.type
_entity_poly.pdbx_seq_one_letter_code
_entity_poly.pdbx_strand_id
1 'polypeptide(L)'
;MQRWEVIYQYNTAIIRPIPAQTKKLTRFFRTAGLALVALSLGGMVGPLTPMIRMETGYAYQRVQTAVSSQLSAISQTNTPLPASVPVIFNPLIAEDGKPIDPINKDFSLIVPKVGINAPVLAGVNPSDPGEYMEALKKGIAHASTSFFPDEDGTVYLFSHSTNYDWFVKDLNAVFYLLKNLDTGDIMVVFYKGRRYTYKLTEKRVVAPSDISYLIPQPGSKRLILQTCWPPGSITERLLLFADLVEERYGEI
;
A
#
# COMPACT_ATOMS: atom_id res chain seq x y z
N MET A 1 -3.43 15.03 -63.52
CA MET A 1 -3.97 16.12 -64.37
C MET A 1 -3.91 17.42 -63.57
N GLN A 2 -3.19 18.41 -64.07
CA GLN A 2 -3.03 19.72 -63.43
C GLN A 2 -4.32 20.53 -63.62
N ARG A 3 -4.94 21.00 -62.54
CA ARG A 3 -6.14 21.85 -62.60
C ARG A 3 -5.72 23.32 -62.72
N TRP A 4 -6.43 24.04 -63.57
CA TRP A 4 -6.20 25.47 -63.85
C TRP A 4 -7.44 26.24 -63.46
N GLU A 5 -7.26 27.48 -63.01
CA GLU A 5 -8.35 28.42 -62.74
C GLU A 5 -8.20 29.66 -63.63
N VAL A 6 -9.33 30.25 -64.00
CA VAL A 6 -9.40 31.48 -64.78
C VAL A 6 -9.78 32.61 -63.83
N ILE A 7 -8.97 33.67 -63.80
CA ILE A 7 -9.25 34.87 -63.02
C ILE A 7 -9.31 36.05 -63.98
N TYR A 8 -10.31 36.89 -63.83
CA TYR A 8 -10.49 38.09 -64.64
C TYR A 8 -9.92 39.31 -63.93
N GLN A 9 -9.00 40.01 -64.58
CA GLN A 9 -8.45 41.27 -64.08
C GLN A 9 -8.45 42.29 -65.23
N TYR A 10 -9.11 43.44 -65.01
CA TYR A 10 -9.22 44.53 -66.00
C TYR A 10 -9.58 44.04 -67.43
N ASN A 11 -10.74 43.37 -67.56
CA ASN A 11 -11.23 42.78 -68.82
C ASN A 11 -10.31 41.75 -69.50
N THR A 12 -9.25 41.29 -68.81
CA THR A 12 -8.32 40.29 -69.34
C THR A 12 -8.41 39.01 -68.52
N ALA A 13 -8.56 37.86 -69.20
CA ALA A 13 -8.58 36.56 -68.56
C ALA A 13 -7.16 36.02 -68.38
N ILE A 14 -6.74 35.77 -67.14
CA ILE A 14 -5.43 35.21 -66.82
C ILE A 14 -5.64 33.77 -66.35
N ILE A 15 -5.02 32.82 -67.05
CA ILE A 15 -5.07 31.40 -66.74
C ILE A 15 -3.84 31.06 -65.89
N ARG A 16 -4.05 30.65 -64.63
CA ARG A 16 -2.96 30.28 -63.74
C ARG A 16 -3.14 28.86 -63.18
N PRO A 17 -2.05 28.11 -62.94
CA PRO A 17 -2.16 26.78 -62.38
C PRO A 17 -2.60 26.88 -60.93
N ILE A 18 -3.62 26.11 -60.53
CA ILE A 18 -4.02 26.04 -59.14
C ILE A 18 -2.88 25.35 -58.38
N PRO A 19 -2.30 25.97 -57.34
CA PRO A 19 -1.21 25.34 -56.59
C PRO A 19 -1.71 24.00 -56.03
N ALA A 20 -0.99 22.92 -56.34
CA ALA A 20 -1.36 21.59 -55.89
C ALA A 20 -1.37 21.57 -54.37
N GLN A 21 -2.55 21.44 -53.76
CA GLN A 21 -2.69 21.34 -52.32
C GLN A 21 -1.89 20.12 -51.85
N THR A 22 -0.82 20.36 -51.10
CA THR A 22 0.19 19.34 -50.81
C THR A 22 -0.42 18.27 -49.90
N LYS A 23 -0.83 17.13 -50.47
CA LYS A 23 -1.34 15.95 -49.73
C LYS A 23 -0.41 15.47 -48.61
N LYS A 24 0.88 15.82 -48.70
CA LYS A 24 1.91 15.52 -47.70
C LYS A 24 1.66 16.27 -46.38
N LEU A 25 1.21 17.53 -46.45
CA LEU A 25 0.98 18.38 -45.29
C LEU A 25 -0.28 17.95 -44.52
N THR A 26 -1.36 17.62 -45.22
CA THR A 26 -2.59 17.11 -44.58
C THR A 26 -2.43 15.71 -43.99
N ARG A 27 -1.59 14.85 -44.59
CA ARG A 27 -1.20 13.56 -43.98
C ARG A 27 -0.37 13.76 -42.72
N PHE A 28 0.60 14.68 -42.74
CA PHE A 28 1.44 15.01 -41.59
C PHE A 28 0.62 15.48 -40.39
N PHE A 29 -0.32 16.42 -40.58
CA PHE A 29 -1.17 16.89 -39.49
C PHE A 29 -2.10 15.79 -38.94
N ARG A 30 -2.58 14.87 -39.79
CA ARG A 30 -3.37 13.72 -39.35
C ARG A 30 -2.55 12.73 -38.51
N THR A 31 -1.35 12.40 -38.94
CA THR A 31 -0.46 11.49 -38.18
C THR A 31 0.02 12.13 -36.89
N ALA A 32 0.36 13.43 -36.92
CA ALA A 32 0.75 14.17 -35.72
C ALA A 32 -0.41 14.26 -34.72
N GLY A 33 -1.64 14.52 -35.19
CA GLY A 33 -2.83 14.53 -34.34
C GLY A 33 -3.12 13.18 -33.68
N LEU A 34 -3.07 12.08 -34.44
CA LEU A 34 -3.23 10.72 -33.88
C LEU A 34 -2.14 10.37 -32.87
N ALA A 35 -0.89 10.77 -33.12
CA ALA A 35 0.22 10.56 -32.19
C ALA A 35 0.02 11.33 -30.88
N LEU A 36 -0.48 12.56 -30.92
CA LEU A 36 -0.80 13.35 -29.73
C LEU A 36 -1.96 12.75 -28.93
N VAL A 37 -3.00 12.24 -29.59
CA VAL A 37 -4.10 11.53 -28.92
C VAL A 37 -3.59 10.25 -28.24
N ALA A 38 -2.74 9.47 -28.92
CA ALA A 38 -2.14 8.27 -28.35
C ALA A 38 -1.21 8.58 -27.16
N LEU A 39 -0.42 9.66 -27.24
CA LEU A 39 0.41 10.16 -26.14
C LEU A 39 -0.43 10.65 -24.96
N SER A 40 -1.55 11.33 -25.22
CA SER A 40 -2.47 11.79 -24.18
C SER A 40 -3.14 10.61 -23.45
N LEU A 41 -3.62 9.61 -24.20
CA LEU A 41 -4.21 8.40 -23.62
C LEU A 41 -3.18 7.56 -22.87
N GLY A 42 -1.98 7.37 -23.42
CA GLY A 42 -0.89 6.66 -22.74
C GLY A 42 -0.36 7.40 -21.51
N GLY A 43 -0.31 8.73 -21.56
CA GLY A 43 0.14 9.60 -20.47
C GLY A 43 -0.81 9.64 -19.27
N MET A 44 -2.12 9.45 -19.48
CA MET A 44 -3.09 9.34 -18.38
C MET A 44 -3.08 7.97 -17.70
N VAL A 45 -2.71 6.90 -18.41
CA VAL A 45 -2.68 5.54 -17.83
C VAL A 45 -1.45 5.35 -16.94
N GLY A 46 -0.30 5.93 -17.29
CA GLY A 46 0.96 5.76 -16.54
C GLY A 46 0.87 6.06 -15.03
N PRO A 47 0.40 7.25 -14.60
CA PRO A 47 0.33 7.62 -13.18
C PRO A 47 -0.70 6.84 -12.37
N LEU A 48 -1.74 6.30 -13.01
CA LEU A 48 -2.81 5.51 -12.37
C LEU A 48 -2.48 4.01 -12.30
N THR A 49 -1.53 3.54 -13.11
CA THR A 49 -1.10 2.14 -13.16
C THR A 49 -0.67 1.57 -11.80
N PRO A 50 0.10 2.27 -10.95
CA PRO A 50 0.54 1.70 -9.68
C PRO A 50 -0.60 1.63 -8.63
N MET A 51 -1.53 2.59 -8.60
CA MET A 51 -2.72 2.56 -7.72
C MET A 51 -3.64 1.40 -8.07
N ILE A 52 -4.01 1.32 -9.35
CA ILE A 52 -4.84 0.24 -9.85
C ILE A 52 -4.14 -1.08 -9.56
N ARG A 53 -2.81 -1.23 -9.71
CA ARG A 53 -2.12 -2.48 -9.38
C ARG A 53 -2.16 -2.87 -7.91
N MET A 54 -2.02 -1.93 -6.97
CA MET A 54 -2.09 -2.24 -5.54
C MET A 54 -3.51 -2.61 -5.11
N GLU A 55 -4.51 -1.82 -5.54
CA GLU A 55 -5.91 -2.11 -5.25
C GLU A 55 -6.43 -3.34 -5.99
N THR A 56 -6.09 -3.53 -7.27
CA THR A 56 -6.46 -4.74 -8.02
C THR A 56 -5.67 -5.94 -7.57
N GLY A 57 -4.42 -5.80 -7.13
CA GLY A 57 -3.65 -6.88 -6.51
C GLY A 57 -4.32 -7.36 -5.22
N TYR A 58 -4.71 -6.42 -4.33
CA TYR A 58 -5.48 -6.72 -3.13
C TYR A 58 -6.87 -7.33 -3.46
N ALA A 59 -7.60 -6.76 -4.41
CA ALA A 59 -8.92 -7.25 -4.81
C ALA A 59 -8.84 -8.64 -5.48
N TYR A 60 -7.84 -8.87 -6.33
CA TYR A 60 -7.58 -10.15 -6.98
C TYR A 60 -7.23 -11.21 -5.95
N GLN A 61 -6.38 -10.87 -4.99
CA GLN A 61 -6.05 -11.76 -3.88
C GLN A 61 -7.28 -12.10 -3.04
N ARG A 62 -8.14 -11.12 -2.69
CA ARG A 62 -9.42 -11.39 -2.01
C ARG A 62 -10.35 -12.32 -2.81
N VAL A 63 -10.46 -12.12 -4.12
CA VAL A 63 -11.30 -12.96 -4.98
C VAL A 63 -10.73 -14.38 -5.07
N GLN A 64 -9.42 -14.54 -5.23
CA GLN A 64 -8.79 -15.85 -5.20
C GLN A 64 -9.00 -16.55 -3.85
N THR A 65 -8.82 -15.86 -2.73
CA THR A 65 -9.01 -16.42 -1.39
C THR A 65 -10.49 -16.78 -1.13
N ALA A 66 -11.43 -15.97 -1.61
CA ALA A 66 -12.87 -16.27 -1.56
C ALA A 66 -13.24 -17.51 -2.42
N VAL A 67 -12.67 -17.63 -3.62
CA VAL A 67 -12.92 -18.79 -4.50
C VAL A 67 -12.28 -20.06 -3.92
N SER A 68 -11.08 -19.95 -3.35
CA SER A 68 -10.36 -21.08 -2.74
C SER A 68 -11.07 -21.60 -1.49
N SER A 69 -11.58 -20.71 -0.63
CA SER A 69 -12.37 -21.08 0.55
C SER A 69 -13.71 -21.72 0.17
N GLN A 70 -14.35 -21.29 -0.92
CA GLN A 70 -15.55 -21.93 -1.44
C GLN A 70 -15.27 -23.30 -2.08
N LEU A 71 -14.18 -23.46 -2.84
CA LEU A 71 -13.79 -24.74 -3.44
C LEU A 71 -13.39 -25.78 -2.39
N SER A 72 -12.73 -25.35 -1.30
CA SER A 72 -12.43 -26.22 -0.16
C SER A 72 -13.67 -26.57 0.66
N ALA A 73 -14.66 -25.67 0.78
CA ALA A 73 -15.96 -25.99 1.36
C ALA A 73 -16.78 -26.98 0.51
N ILE A 74 -16.69 -26.90 -0.82
CA ILE A 74 -17.37 -27.83 -1.73
C ILE A 74 -16.70 -29.22 -1.70
N SER A 75 -15.38 -29.27 -1.52
CA SER A 75 -14.61 -30.54 -1.44
C SER A 75 -14.75 -31.26 -0.09
N GLN A 76 -15.37 -30.63 0.92
CA GLN A 76 -15.60 -31.20 2.26
C GLN A 76 -17.00 -31.81 2.45
N THR A 77 -17.71 -32.12 1.36
CA THR A 77 -18.94 -32.91 1.47
C THR A 77 -18.59 -34.40 1.47
N ASN A 78 -18.67 -35.01 2.65
CA ASN A 78 -18.66 -36.46 2.94
C ASN A 78 -17.37 -37.09 3.52
N THR A 79 -16.77 -36.48 4.54
CA THR A 79 -15.93 -37.24 5.50
C THR A 79 -16.26 -36.83 6.93
N PRO A 80 -16.55 -37.77 7.86
CA PRO A 80 -16.67 -37.45 9.27
C PRO A 80 -15.37 -36.81 9.76
N LEU A 81 -15.48 -35.66 10.44
CA LEU A 81 -14.34 -34.93 11.01
C LEU A 81 -13.53 -35.86 11.93
N PRO A 82 -12.22 -36.07 11.71
CA PRO A 82 -11.37 -36.69 12.71
C PRO A 82 -11.36 -35.81 13.96
N ALA A 83 -11.48 -36.46 15.13
CA ALA A 83 -11.46 -35.82 16.43
C ALA A 83 -10.19 -34.97 16.61
N SER A 84 -10.39 -33.66 16.85
CA SER A 84 -9.44 -32.73 17.47
C SER A 84 -7.96 -32.92 17.10
N VAL A 85 -7.61 -32.65 15.84
CA VAL A 85 -6.24 -32.19 15.56
C VAL A 85 -6.16 -30.76 16.07
N PRO A 86 -5.24 -30.40 16.99
CA PRO A 86 -5.05 -29.01 17.36
C PRO A 86 -4.62 -28.26 16.10
N VAL A 87 -5.48 -27.35 15.62
CA VAL A 87 -5.10 -26.40 14.57
C VAL A 87 -4.01 -25.52 15.19
N ILE A 88 -2.75 -25.84 14.91
CA ILE A 88 -1.64 -24.96 15.25
C ILE A 88 -1.85 -23.70 14.43
N PHE A 89 -2.43 -22.67 15.04
CA PHE A 89 -2.56 -21.36 14.42
C PHE A 89 -1.16 -20.82 14.20
N ASN A 90 -0.65 -20.93 12.96
CA ASN A 90 0.59 -20.28 12.56
C ASN A 90 0.22 -18.96 11.84
N PRO A 91 0.36 -17.80 12.51
CA PRO A 91 0.03 -16.51 11.92
C PRO A 91 0.99 -16.10 10.80
N LEU A 92 2.08 -16.84 10.59
CA LEU A 92 3.08 -16.56 9.55
C LEU A 92 2.87 -17.42 8.30
N ILE A 93 1.64 -17.84 8.04
CA ILE A 93 1.29 -18.48 6.78
C ILE A 93 0.58 -17.44 5.92
N ALA A 94 1.18 -17.12 4.78
CA ALA A 94 0.54 -16.28 3.77
C ALA A 94 -0.73 -16.96 3.23
N GLU A 95 -1.62 -16.20 2.60
CA GLU A 95 -2.86 -16.76 2.04
C GLU A 95 -2.59 -17.85 0.98
N ASP A 96 -1.42 -17.86 0.35
CA ASP A 96 -0.98 -18.90 -0.59
C ASP A 96 -0.41 -20.17 0.07
N GLY A 97 -0.46 -20.25 1.40
CA GLY A 97 0.03 -21.38 2.19
C GLY A 97 1.53 -21.39 2.44
N LYS A 98 2.28 -20.39 1.95
CA LYS A 98 3.73 -20.33 2.18
C LYS A 98 4.07 -19.69 3.53
N PRO A 99 5.12 -20.16 4.21
CA PRO A 99 5.64 -19.49 5.39
C PRO A 99 6.16 -18.09 5.01
N ILE A 100 5.86 -17.11 5.86
CA ILE A 100 6.35 -15.74 5.77
C ILE A 100 7.57 -15.64 6.68
N ASP A 101 8.75 -15.63 6.08
CA ASP A 101 9.97 -15.35 6.81
C ASP A 101 10.09 -13.85 7.12
N PRO A 102 10.38 -13.47 8.38
CA PRO A 102 10.59 -12.07 8.71
C PRO A 102 11.83 -11.52 8.01
N ILE A 103 11.77 -10.26 7.58
CA ILE A 103 12.93 -9.60 6.95
C ILE A 103 14.15 -9.55 7.89
N ASN A 104 13.91 -9.49 9.20
CA ASN A 104 14.91 -9.73 10.24
C ASN A 104 14.20 -10.17 11.53
N LYS A 105 14.93 -10.80 12.46
CA LYS A 105 14.39 -11.24 13.76
C LYS A 105 14.74 -10.28 14.92
N ASP A 106 15.42 -9.17 14.64
CA ASP A 106 15.89 -8.22 15.66
C ASP A 106 14.82 -7.19 16.02
N PHE A 107 14.22 -6.55 15.03
CA PHE A 107 13.00 -5.75 15.18
C PHE A 107 12.30 -5.62 13.82
N SER A 108 11.17 -6.32 13.65
CA SER A 108 10.38 -6.25 12.42
C SER A 108 8.88 -6.43 12.69
N LEU A 109 8.05 -5.96 11.75
CA LEU A 109 6.59 -6.11 11.77
C LEU A 109 6.14 -6.87 10.53
N ILE A 110 5.28 -7.86 10.75
CA ILE A 110 4.56 -8.59 9.72
C ILE A 110 3.07 -8.39 9.92
N VAL A 111 2.36 -8.06 8.84
CA VAL A 111 0.89 -8.03 8.79
C VAL A 111 0.43 -8.85 7.58
N PRO A 112 0.13 -10.16 7.77
CA PRO A 112 -0.07 -11.09 6.66
C PRO A 112 -1.17 -10.67 5.68
N LYS A 113 -2.34 -10.25 6.18
CA LYS A 113 -3.52 -9.89 5.37
C LYS A 113 -3.25 -8.77 4.36
N VAL A 114 -2.29 -7.89 4.65
CA VAL A 114 -1.93 -6.75 3.79
C VAL A 114 -0.52 -6.85 3.25
N GLY A 115 0.14 -8.00 3.43
CA GLY A 115 1.48 -8.27 2.88
C GLY A 115 2.60 -7.40 3.46
N ILE A 116 2.42 -6.81 4.64
CA ILE A 116 3.50 -6.04 5.29
C ILE A 116 4.52 -7.03 5.86
N ASN A 117 5.80 -6.82 5.54
CA ASN A 117 6.96 -7.47 6.16
C ASN A 117 8.12 -6.47 6.09
N ALA A 118 8.34 -5.73 7.18
CA ALA A 118 9.22 -4.55 7.17
C ALA A 118 10.03 -4.43 8.46
N PRO A 119 11.25 -3.85 8.40
CA PRO A 119 12.07 -3.62 9.58
C PRO A 119 11.49 -2.46 10.40
N VAL A 120 11.74 -2.50 11.71
CA VAL A 120 11.38 -1.43 12.65
C VAL A 120 12.65 -0.78 13.17
N LEU A 121 12.78 0.53 12.99
CA LEU A 121 13.87 1.31 13.58
C LEU A 121 13.51 1.66 15.03
N ALA A 122 14.34 1.19 15.96
CA ALA A 122 14.13 1.38 17.39
C ALA A 122 14.38 2.82 17.84
N GLY A 123 13.53 3.31 18.75
CA GLY A 123 13.88 4.42 19.65
C GLY A 123 13.92 5.79 18.99
N VAL A 124 13.03 6.01 18.03
CA VAL A 124 12.94 7.25 17.26
C VAL A 124 12.14 8.29 18.04
N ASN A 125 12.69 9.49 18.24
CA ASN A 125 11.99 10.58 18.90
C ASN A 125 10.83 11.13 18.03
N PRO A 126 9.56 10.95 18.42
CA PRO A 126 8.44 11.47 17.64
C PRO A 126 8.31 13.00 17.70
N SER A 127 9.01 13.65 18.63
CA SER A 127 9.01 15.12 18.80
C SER A 127 10.12 15.83 18.02
N ASP A 128 11.06 15.10 17.41
CA ASP A 128 12.13 15.66 16.58
C ASP A 128 11.86 15.38 15.09
N PRO A 129 11.43 16.41 14.31
CA PRO A 129 11.20 16.26 12.88
C PRO A 129 12.39 15.75 12.07
N GLY A 130 13.61 16.16 12.42
CA GLY A 130 14.79 15.69 11.71
C GLY A 130 14.99 14.19 11.90
N GLU A 131 14.88 13.74 13.14
CA GLU A 131 15.08 12.34 13.50
C GLU A 131 13.98 11.42 12.91
N TYR A 132 12.70 11.75 13.13
CA TYR A 132 11.63 10.87 12.68
C TYR A 132 11.48 10.89 11.16
N MET A 133 11.74 12.00 10.47
CA MET A 133 11.67 12.00 8.99
C MET A 133 12.73 11.10 8.37
N GLU A 134 13.95 11.07 8.93
CA GLU A 134 15.00 10.15 8.47
C GLU A 134 14.68 8.69 8.79
N ALA A 135 14.03 8.42 9.92
CA ALA A 135 13.56 7.08 10.27
C ALA A 135 12.47 6.59 9.30
N LEU A 136 11.50 7.44 8.98
CA LEU A 136 10.38 7.10 8.11
C LEU A 136 10.80 6.83 6.67
N LYS A 137 11.91 7.42 6.21
CA LYS A 137 12.57 7.04 4.94
C LYS A 137 13.09 5.62 4.92
N LYS A 138 13.22 4.94 6.06
CA LYS A 138 13.76 3.56 6.18
C LYS A 138 12.67 2.52 6.46
N GLY A 139 11.42 2.93 6.72
CA GLY A 139 10.31 2.02 6.98
C GLY A 139 9.47 2.41 8.19
N ILE A 140 9.40 1.50 9.17
CA ILE A 140 8.60 1.66 10.38
C ILE A 140 9.50 2.21 11.49
N ALA A 141 9.00 3.17 12.25
CA ALA A 141 9.69 3.73 13.42
C ALA A 141 8.98 3.29 14.71
N HIS A 142 9.76 2.87 15.70
CA HIS A 142 9.33 2.70 17.08
C HIS A 142 9.53 4.01 17.85
N ALA A 143 8.51 4.48 18.56
CA ALA A 143 8.62 5.72 19.33
C ALA A 143 9.56 5.52 20.55
N SER A 144 10.50 6.44 20.75
CA SER A 144 11.40 6.42 21.91
C SER A 144 10.69 6.57 23.26
N THR A 145 9.47 7.08 23.24
CA THR A 145 8.60 7.26 24.41
C THR A 145 7.74 6.04 24.73
N SER A 146 7.74 5.01 23.87
CA SER A 146 6.98 3.77 24.10
C SER A 146 7.85 2.63 24.59
N PHE A 147 7.20 1.57 25.08
CA PHE A 147 7.85 0.36 25.55
C PHE A 147 8.26 -0.54 24.37
N PHE A 148 9.27 -1.36 24.60
CA PHE A 148 9.66 -2.43 23.68
C PHE A 148 8.76 -3.67 23.84
N PRO A 149 8.71 -4.56 22.84
CA PRO A 149 7.88 -5.77 22.91
C PRO A 149 8.17 -6.70 24.09
N ASP A 150 9.42 -6.73 24.60
CA ASP A 150 9.84 -7.53 25.76
C ASP A 150 9.52 -6.88 27.11
N GLU A 151 8.94 -5.69 27.11
CA GLU A 151 8.59 -4.92 28.31
C GLU A 151 7.09 -4.98 28.63
N ASP A 152 6.72 -4.57 29.84
CA ASP A 152 5.33 -4.55 30.29
C ASP A 152 4.66 -3.20 30.00
N GLY A 153 4.38 -2.96 28.71
CA GLY A 153 3.70 -1.76 28.28
C GLY A 153 3.37 -1.72 26.80
N THR A 154 2.82 -0.59 26.37
CA THR A 154 2.39 -0.40 24.98
C THR A 154 3.58 -0.09 24.08
N VAL A 155 3.68 -0.84 22.98
CA VAL A 155 4.59 -0.58 21.87
C VAL A 155 3.92 0.34 20.88
N TYR A 156 4.58 1.43 20.49
CA TYR A 156 4.04 2.39 19.54
C TYR A 156 4.89 2.43 18.27
N LEU A 157 4.30 2.02 17.15
CA LEU A 157 4.94 2.03 15.84
C LEU A 157 4.24 3.01 14.90
N PHE A 158 5.01 3.75 14.12
CA PHE A 158 4.47 4.70 13.16
C PHE A 158 5.21 4.66 11.82
N SER A 159 4.46 4.89 10.73
CA SER A 159 5.00 4.96 9.37
C SER A 159 4.15 5.88 8.47
N HIS A 160 4.71 6.34 7.35
CA HIS A 160 4.00 7.19 6.39
C HIS A 160 2.75 6.50 5.81
N SER A 161 1.69 7.28 5.57
CA SER A 161 0.66 6.95 4.57
C SER A 161 0.91 7.82 3.34
N THR A 162 1.03 7.25 2.15
CA THR A 162 1.08 8.03 0.90
C THR A 162 -0.06 7.63 -0.01
N ASN A 163 -0.60 8.57 -0.79
CA ASN A 163 -1.56 8.31 -1.88
C ASN A 163 -0.89 8.09 -3.23
N TYR A 164 0.43 8.26 -3.30
CA TYR A 164 1.15 8.16 -4.55
C TYR A 164 1.84 6.81 -4.60
N ASP A 165 1.22 5.85 -5.27
CA ASP A 165 1.72 4.47 -5.37
C ASP A 165 3.09 4.37 -6.05
N TRP A 166 3.42 5.33 -6.92
CA TRP A 166 4.75 5.48 -7.53
C TRP A 166 5.82 5.90 -6.53
N PHE A 167 5.42 6.49 -5.40
CA PHE A 167 6.29 6.81 -4.27
C PHE A 167 6.15 5.82 -3.10
N VAL A 168 5.30 4.79 -3.13
CA VAL A 168 5.17 3.86 -1.97
C VAL A 168 6.49 3.14 -1.69
N LYS A 169 7.24 2.77 -2.74
CA LYS A 169 8.61 2.23 -2.61
C LYS A 169 9.65 3.29 -2.26
N ASP A 170 9.48 4.51 -2.75
CA ASP A 170 10.46 5.59 -2.58
C ASP A 170 10.27 6.37 -1.25
N LEU A 171 9.07 6.35 -0.67
CA LEU A 171 8.67 6.98 0.61
C LEU A 171 8.42 5.96 1.72
N ASN A 172 8.60 4.66 1.45
CA ASN A 172 8.37 3.57 2.41
C ASN A 172 7.03 3.68 3.15
N ALA A 173 5.94 3.90 2.42
CA ALA A 173 4.60 4.05 3.00
C ALA A 173 3.98 2.69 3.37
N VAL A 174 4.67 1.95 4.25
CA VAL A 174 4.35 0.58 4.67
C VAL A 174 2.93 0.48 5.22
N PHE A 175 2.43 1.55 5.87
CA PHE A 175 1.14 1.53 6.55
C PHE A 175 -0.06 1.95 5.68
N TYR A 176 0.12 2.22 4.39
CA TYR A 176 -0.97 2.60 3.49
C TYR A 176 -2.14 1.60 3.47
N LEU A 177 -1.84 0.30 3.57
CA LEU A 177 -2.84 -0.76 3.53
C LEU A 177 -3.48 -1.08 4.89
N LEU A 178 -3.05 -0.45 6.00
CA LEU A 178 -3.64 -0.70 7.32
C LEU A 178 -5.15 -0.39 7.38
N LYS A 179 -5.64 0.49 6.48
CA LYS A 179 -7.07 0.79 6.34
C LYS A 179 -7.93 -0.44 6.02
N ASN A 180 -7.34 -1.46 5.40
CA ASN A 180 -8.00 -2.69 4.97
C ASN A 180 -8.00 -3.79 6.05
N LEU A 181 -7.44 -3.51 7.23
CA LEU A 181 -7.49 -4.44 8.36
C LEU A 181 -8.79 -4.27 9.12
N ASP A 182 -9.31 -5.34 9.71
CA ASP A 182 -10.55 -5.42 10.49
C ASP A 182 -10.27 -6.04 11.85
N THR A 183 -11.13 -5.74 12.83
CA THR A 183 -11.04 -6.34 14.17
C THR A 183 -10.92 -7.85 14.07
N GLY A 184 -9.90 -8.40 14.73
CA GLY A 184 -9.56 -9.82 14.70
C GLY A 184 -8.34 -10.17 13.84
N ASP A 185 -7.91 -9.28 12.95
CA ASP A 185 -6.70 -9.50 12.15
C ASP A 185 -5.44 -9.56 13.01
N ILE A 186 -4.41 -10.26 12.51
CA ILE A 186 -3.17 -10.51 13.24
C ILE A 186 -2.03 -9.63 12.74
N MET A 187 -1.23 -9.18 13.69
CA MET A 187 0.07 -8.54 13.49
C MET A 187 1.11 -9.32 14.27
N VAL A 188 2.28 -9.56 13.67
CA VAL A 188 3.38 -10.26 14.32
C VAL A 188 4.57 -9.32 14.38
N VAL A 189 5.08 -9.09 15.59
CA VAL A 189 6.31 -8.34 15.82
C VAL A 189 7.40 -9.33 16.18
N PHE A 190 8.52 -9.28 15.47
CA PHE A 190 9.75 -9.94 15.93
C PHE A 190 10.59 -8.93 16.68
N TYR A 191 11.13 -9.32 17.83
CA TYR A 191 12.06 -8.50 18.60
C TYR A 191 13.06 -9.36 19.36
N LYS A 192 14.37 -9.10 19.17
CA LYS A 192 15.49 -9.84 19.78
C LYS A 192 15.34 -11.38 19.68
N GLY A 193 14.93 -11.87 18.51
CA GLY A 193 14.72 -13.31 18.26
C GLY A 193 13.42 -13.90 18.82
N ARG A 194 12.57 -13.09 19.47
CA ARG A 194 11.26 -13.50 19.98
C ARG A 194 10.14 -13.00 19.09
N ARG A 195 9.03 -13.74 19.07
CA ARG A 195 7.83 -13.47 18.30
C ARG A 195 6.70 -13.05 19.24
N TYR A 196 6.10 -11.91 18.94
CA TYR A 196 4.96 -11.35 19.66
C TYR A 196 3.79 -11.24 18.69
N THR A 197 2.73 -12.00 18.94
CA THR A 197 1.52 -12.01 18.11
C THR A 197 0.48 -11.11 18.76
N TYR A 198 0.01 -10.12 18.02
CA TYR A 198 -1.03 -9.18 18.44
C TYR A 198 -2.29 -9.38 17.59
N LYS A 199 -3.45 -9.16 18.19
CA LYS A 199 -4.75 -9.23 17.52
C LYS A 199 -5.40 -7.85 17.53
N LEU A 200 -5.80 -7.36 16.35
CA LEU A 200 -6.44 -6.07 16.18
C LEU A 200 -7.77 -6.05 16.95
N THR A 201 -7.94 -5.08 17.84
CA THR A 201 -9.16 -4.90 18.63
C THR A 201 -9.94 -3.66 18.20
N GLU A 202 -9.26 -2.56 17.90
CA GLU A 202 -9.89 -1.28 17.59
C GLU A 202 -9.16 -0.49 16.48
N LYS A 203 -9.93 0.29 15.71
CA LYS A 203 -9.45 1.36 14.83
C LYS A 203 -10.03 2.70 15.29
N ARG A 204 -9.20 3.74 15.35
CA ARG A 204 -9.63 5.10 15.72
C ARG A 204 -9.00 6.15 14.82
N VAL A 205 -9.78 7.14 14.42
CA VAL A 205 -9.27 8.34 13.74
C VAL A 205 -9.20 9.47 14.77
N VAL A 206 -8.03 10.11 14.87
CA VAL A 206 -7.77 11.16 15.86
C VAL A 206 -7.12 12.38 15.23
N ALA A 207 -7.21 13.52 15.91
CA ALA A 207 -6.52 14.74 15.49
C ALA A 207 -5.00 14.56 15.63
N PRO A 208 -4.16 15.20 14.78
CA PRO A 208 -2.71 15.11 14.88
C PRO A 208 -2.14 15.67 16.20
N SER A 209 -2.89 16.55 16.86
CA SER A 209 -2.56 17.11 18.16
C SER A 209 -2.88 16.18 19.34
N ASP A 210 -3.58 15.06 19.12
CA ASP A 210 -3.89 14.08 20.16
C ASP A 210 -2.70 13.14 20.41
N ILE A 211 -1.70 13.68 21.11
CA ILE A 211 -0.45 13.00 21.46
C ILE A 211 -0.58 12.11 22.70
N SER A 212 -1.78 11.96 23.26
CA SER A 212 -2.00 11.19 24.50
C SER A 212 -1.51 9.74 24.40
N TYR A 213 -1.54 9.16 23.20
CA TYR A 213 -1.09 7.79 22.93
C TYR A 213 0.43 7.63 22.81
N LEU A 214 1.18 8.74 22.68
CA LEU A 214 2.65 8.73 22.67
C LEU A 214 3.24 8.77 24.09
N ILE A 215 2.41 9.04 25.10
CA ILE A 215 2.81 8.96 26.51
C ILE A 215 3.01 7.47 26.86
N PRO A 216 4.06 7.12 27.63
CA PRO A 216 4.27 5.74 28.07
C PRO A 216 3.03 5.15 28.76
N GLN A 217 2.59 3.99 28.32
CA GLN A 217 1.43 3.27 28.87
C GLN A 217 1.87 1.91 29.46
N PRO A 218 2.24 1.85 30.76
CA PRO A 218 2.66 0.61 31.42
C PRO A 218 1.50 -0.36 31.65
N GLY A 219 1.80 -1.64 31.84
CA GLY A 219 0.83 -2.69 32.20
C GLY A 219 -0.16 -3.07 31.10
N SER A 220 0.00 -2.50 29.90
CA SER A 220 -0.83 -2.77 28.73
C SER A 220 0.04 -3.32 27.61
N LYS A 221 0.20 -4.64 27.54
CA LYS A 221 0.92 -5.32 26.44
C LYS A 221 0.16 -5.20 25.11
N ARG A 222 0.15 -3.99 24.57
CA ARG A 222 -0.58 -3.57 23.38
C ARG A 222 0.39 -3.07 22.32
N LEU A 223 -0.01 -3.22 21.07
CA LEU A 223 0.62 -2.60 19.93
C LEU A 223 -0.29 -1.50 19.40
N ILE A 224 0.25 -0.31 19.22
CA ILE A 224 -0.39 0.79 18.50
C ILE A 224 0.34 0.99 17.18
N LEU A 225 -0.38 0.94 16.07
CA LEU A 225 0.14 1.36 14.77
C LEU A 225 -0.49 2.69 14.38
N GLN A 226 0.34 3.69 14.04
CA GLN A 226 -0.10 5.00 13.58
C GLN A 226 0.29 5.28 12.14
N THR A 227 -0.65 5.79 11.35
CA THR A 227 -0.37 6.39 10.04
C THR A 227 -1.21 7.66 9.81
N CYS A 228 -0.92 8.45 8.77
CA CYS A 228 -1.73 9.63 8.48
C CYS A 228 -3.08 9.25 7.86
N TRP A 229 -4.06 10.13 8.03
CA TRP A 229 -5.42 9.91 7.56
C TRP A 229 -6.07 11.20 7.04
N PRO A 230 -6.91 11.12 5.98
CA PRO A 230 -6.99 10.03 5.01
C PRO A 230 -5.62 9.72 4.38
N PRO A 231 -5.46 8.59 3.66
CA PRO A 231 -4.21 8.31 2.97
C PRO A 231 -3.79 9.53 2.13
N GLY A 232 -2.49 9.83 2.07
CA GLY A 232 -1.93 11.01 1.37
C GLY A 232 -2.29 12.38 1.96
N SER A 233 -3.00 12.41 3.08
CA SER A 233 -3.23 13.61 3.88
C SER A 233 -2.39 13.59 5.16
N ILE A 234 -2.29 14.73 5.83
CA ILE A 234 -1.70 14.88 7.18
C ILE A 234 -2.71 15.40 8.21
N THR A 235 -3.98 15.56 7.81
CA THR A 235 -5.03 16.22 8.58
C THR A 235 -5.43 15.46 9.84
N GLU A 236 -5.37 14.13 9.79
CA GLU A 236 -5.75 13.24 10.89
C GLU A 236 -4.73 12.10 11.01
N ARG A 237 -4.88 11.28 12.03
CA ARG A 237 -4.13 10.04 12.24
C ARG A 237 -5.08 8.87 12.36
N LEU A 238 -4.76 7.77 11.69
CA LEU A 238 -5.40 6.48 11.89
C LEU A 238 -4.55 5.69 12.88
N LEU A 239 -5.17 5.30 14.00
CA LEU A 239 -4.60 4.44 15.03
C LEU A 239 -5.25 3.07 14.99
N LEU A 240 -4.43 2.02 15.00
CA LEU A 240 -4.84 0.64 15.17
C LEU A 240 -4.35 0.16 16.54
N PHE A 241 -5.25 -0.39 17.34
CA PHE A 241 -4.94 -0.92 18.66
C PHE A 241 -5.06 -2.44 18.64
N ALA A 242 -4.00 -3.13 19.06
CA ALA A 242 -3.95 -4.58 19.03
C ALA A 242 -3.40 -5.13 20.35
N ASP A 243 -4.10 -6.11 20.93
CA ASP A 243 -3.69 -6.69 22.21
C ASP A 243 -2.81 -7.93 21.97
N LEU A 244 -1.78 -8.11 22.80
CA LEU A 244 -0.92 -9.28 22.74
C LEU A 244 -1.73 -10.54 23.04
N VAL A 245 -1.66 -11.52 22.14
CA VAL A 245 -2.32 -12.83 22.31
C VAL A 245 -1.32 -13.95 22.55
N GLU A 246 -0.07 -13.79 22.13
CA GLU A 246 0.95 -14.82 22.26
C GLU A 246 2.38 -14.27 22.21
N GLU A 247 3.27 -14.80 23.06
CA GLU A 247 4.72 -14.61 22.99
C GLU A 247 5.40 -15.99 22.80
N ARG A 248 6.28 -16.12 21.80
CA ARG A 248 7.06 -17.35 21.55
C ARG A 248 8.53 -17.04 21.25
N TYR A 249 9.41 -17.98 21.55
CA TYR A 249 10.82 -17.93 21.14
C TYR A 249 10.98 -18.53 19.73
N GLY A 250 11.56 -17.77 18.80
CA GLY A 250 12.32 -18.21 17.62
C GLY A 250 11.78 -19.21 16.57
N GLU A 251 10.73 -19.98 16.85
CA GLU A 251 10.23 -21.04 15.95
C GLU A 251 9.24 -20.46 14.91
N ILE A 252 9.49 -20.78 13.64
CA ILE A 252 8.68 -20.40 12.47
C ILE A 252 7.58 -21.44 12.28
#